data_AF-A0A366AFP0-F1
#
_entry.id   AF-A0A366AFP0-F1
#
_cell.length_a   1.000
_cell.length_b   1.000
_cell.length_c   1.000
_cell.angle_alpha   90.00
_cell.angle_beta   90.00
_cell.angle_gamma   90.00
#
_symmetry.space_group_name_H-M   'P 1'
#
loop_
_entity.id
_entity.type
_entity.pdbx_description
1 polymer ?
#
loop_
_entity_poly.entity_id
_entity_poly.type
_entity_poly.pdbx_seq_one_letter_code
_entity_poly.pdbx_strand_id
1 'polypeptide(L)'
;MSKKFVITWDNMQHYCRELAQRQMPAEQWKGILGVSRGGLVPAAILARELGIRYVDTVCISSYDHDHQRDMTVLKAPEHDGEGFLIIDDLVDSGDTARKIREMYPKAKFVTVCAKPAGKDLVDEYVVDIPQDTWIEQPWDMVLSYVEPVNRKQK
;
A
#
# COMPACT_ATOMS: atom_id res chain seq x y z
N MET A 1 -16.04 7.26 -18.20
CA MET A 1 -15.94 5.95 -17.53
C MET A 1 -14.60 5.91 -16.83
N SER A 2 -14.54 5.58 -15.54
CA SER A 2 -13.24 5.43 -14.87
C SER A 2 -12.45 4.32 -15.58
N LYS A 3 -11.18 4.59 -15.86
CA LYS A 3 -10.29 3.54 -16.38
C LYS A 3 -10.04 2.57 -15.22
N LYS A 4 -10.37 1.29 -15.43
CA LYS A 4 -10.00 0.23 -14.49
C LYS A 4 -8.57 -0.20 -14.77
N PHE A 5 -7.76 -0.28 -13.73
CA PHE A 5 -6.42 -0.85 -13.77
C PHE A 5 -6.38 -2.06 -12.84
N VAL A 6 -6.07 -3.23 -13.39
CA VAL A 6 -6.11 -4.50 -12.66
C VAL A 6 -4.69 -4.88 -12.28
N ILE A 7 -4.44 -5.08 -10.98
CA ILE A 7 -3.17 -5.60 -10.47
C ILE A 7 -3.36 -7.08 -10.13
N THR A 8 -2.63 -7.95 -10.83
CA THR A 8 -2.60 -9.38 -10.50
C THR A 8 -1.65 -9.67 -9.34
N TRP A 9 -1.73 -10.89 -8.78
CA TRP A 9 -0.76 -11.34 -7.77
C TRP A 9 0.69 -11.28 -8.27
N ASP A 10 0.93 -11.65 -9.53
CA ASP A 10 2.26 -11.60 -10.14
C ASP A 10 2.77 -10.15 -10.30
N ASN A 11 1.89 -9.22 -10.67
CA ASN A 11 2.24 -7.81 -10.72
C ASN A 11 2.60 -7.27 -9.33
N MET A 12 1.78 -7.53 -8.32
CA MET A 12 2.03 -7.12 -6.94
C MET A 12 3.37 -7.65 -6.44
N GLN A 13 3.65 -8.94 -6.67
CA GLN A 13 4.93 -9.54 -6.30
C GLN A 13 6.11 -8.89 -7.03
N HIS A 14 5.98 -8.65 -8.34
CA HIS A 14 7.04 -8.01 -9.13
C HIS A 14 7.35 -6.60 -8.62
N TYR A 15 6.33 -5.77 -8.42
CA TYR A 15 6.50 -4.40 -7.94
C TYR A 15 7.09 -4.37 -6.52
N CYS A 16 6.63 -5.23 -5.62
CA CYS A 16 7.20 -5.30 -4.27
C CYS A 16 8.67 -5.77 -4.27
N ARG A 17 9.05 -6.67 -5.19
CA ARG A 17 10.46 -7.10 -5.34
C ARG A 17 11.34 -5.98 -5.86
N GLU A 18 10.86 -5.20 -6.83
CA GLU A 18 11.56 -4.00 -7.31
C GLU A 18 11.73 -2.99 -6.16
N LEU A 19 10.67 -2.73 -5.39
CA LEU A 19 10.73 -1.83 -4.26
C LEU A 19 11.75 -2.30 -3.21
N ALA A 20 11.77 -3.60 -2.89
CA ALA A 20 12.72 -4.21 -1.96
C ALA A 20 14.18 -4.06 -2.44
N GLN A 21 14.45 -4.23 -3.74
CA GLN A 21 15.80 -4.02 -4.30
C GLN A 21 16.31 -2.60 -4.03
N ARG A 22 15.43 -1.60 -4.12
CA ARG A 22 15.76 -0.20 -3.87
C ARG A 22 15.93 0.13 -2.37
N GLN A 23 15.56 -0.78 -1.46
CA GLN A 23 15.73 -0.64 -0.01
C GLN A 23 16.97 -1.36 0.55
N MET A 24 17.85 -1.90 -0.31
CA MET A 24 19.10 -2.52 0.13
C MET A 24 20.15 -1.46 0.55
N PRO A 25 21.09 -1.77 1.48
CA PRO A 25 21.23 -3.03 2.22
C PRO A 25 20.14 -3.22 3.28
N ALA A 26 19.73 -4.47 3.55
CA ALA A 26 18.59 -4.74 4.44
C ALA A 26 18.89 -4.41 5.91
N GLU A 27 20.16 -4.50 6.33
CA GLU A 27 20.62 -4.30 7.70
C GLU A 27 20.44 -2.86 8.21
N GLN A 28 20.17 -1.90 7.31
CA GLN A 28 19.85 -0.54 7.71
C GLN A 28 18.48 -0.42 8.38
N TRP A 29 17.61 -1.43 8.20
CA TRP A 29 16.23 -1.42 8.70
C TRP A 29 16.07 -2.25 9.97
N LYS A 30 15.44 -1.65 10.98
CA LYS A 30 15.05 -2.30 12.24
C LYS A 30 13.81 -3.19 12.08
N GLY A 31 12.91 -2.82 11.16
CA GLY A 31 11.65 -3.51 10.94
C GLY A 31 10.79 -2.88 9.85
N ILE A 32 9.65 -3.53 9.56
CA ILE A 32 8.64 -3.07 8.60
C ILE A 32 7.33 -2.82 9.35
N LEU A 33 6.67 -1.70 9.05
CA LEU A 33 5.30 -1.43 9.46
C LEU A 33 4.36 -1.49 8.24
N GLY A 34 3.44 -2.45 8.23
CA GLY A 34 2.37 -2.50 7.24
C GLY A 34 1.21 -1.59 7.62
N VAL A 35 0.82 -0.67 6.74
CA VAL A 35 -0.40 0.12 6.92
C VAL A 35 -1.59 -0.80 6.65
N SER A 36 -2.43 -1.01 7.65
CA SER A 36 -3.56 -1.93 7.54
C SER A 36 -4.73 -1.27 6.81
N ARG A 37 -5.35 -1.91 5.80
CA ARG A 37 -5.13 -3.31 5.35
C ARG A 37 -4.29 -3.44 4.09
N GLY A 38 -4.19 -2.39 3.28
CA GLY A 38 -3.57 -2.43 1.94
C GLY A 38 -2.10 -2.84 1.99
N GLY A 39 -1.33 -2.26 2.90
CA GLY A 39 0.08 -2.56 3.13
C GLY A 39 0.41 -3.93 3.69
N LEU A 40 -0.55 -4.76 4.09
CA LEU A 40 -0.26 -6.06 4.73
C LEU A 40 0.44 -7.05 3.79
N VAL A 41 -0.08 -7.20 2.57
CA VAL A 41 0.54 -8.08 1.56
C VAL A 41 1.89 -7.53 1.08
N PRO A 42 2.01 -6.23 0.71
CA PRO A 42 3.30 -5.62 0.42
C PRO A 42 4.33 -5.80 1.55
N ALA A 43 3.95 -5.59 2.81
CA ALA A 43 4.82 -5.79 3.97
C ALA A 43 5.35 -7.21 4.06
N ALA A 44 4.49 -8.21 3.84
CA ALA A 44 4.91 -9.61 3.85
C ALA A 44 5.92 -9.92 2.74
N ILE A 45 5.73 -9.37 1.54
CA ILE A 45 6.66 -9.56 0.42
C ILE A 45 8.00 -8.88 0.71
N LEU A 46 8.00 -7.61 1.15
CA LEU A 46 9.21 -6.88 1.52
C LEU A 46 9.97 -7.58 2.65
N ALA A 47 9.27 -8.07 3.68
CA ALA A 47 9.86 -8.82 4.78
C ALA A 47 10.60 -10.07 4.28
N ARG A 48 10.00 -10.79 3.32
CA ARG A 48 10.62 -11.96 2.70
C ARG A 48 11.87 -11.60 1.89
N GLU A 49 11.80 -10.57 1.05
CA GLU A 49 12.92 -10.18 0.18
C GLU A 49 14.09 -9.58 0.96
N LEU A 50 13.81 -8.79 2.01
CA LEU A 50 14.82 -8.14 2.86
C LEU A 50 15.29 -9.02 4.02
N GLY A 51 14.66 -10.18 4.26
CA GLY A 51 14.98 -11.04 5.40
C GLY A 51 14.61 -10.45 6.77
N ILE A 52 13.70 -9.47 6.80
CA ILE A 52 13.29 -8.76 8.02
C ILE A 52 12.19 -9.57 8.72
N ARG A 53 12.42 -9.95 9.98
CA ARG A 53 11.44 -10.70 10.80
C ARG A 53 10.60 -9.82 11.72
N TYR A 54 11.09 -8.62 12.03
CA TYR A 54 10.29 -7.64 12.77
C TYR A 54 9.31 -6.99 11.80
N VAL A 55 8.07 -7.49 11.80
CA VAL A 55 6.96 -6.91 11.05
C VAL A 55 5.86 -6.57 12.04
N ASP A 56 5.43 -5.31 12.02
CA ASP A 56 4.29 -4.86 12.81
C ASP A 56 3.34 -4.03 11.94
N THR A 57 2.25 -3.52 12.52
CA THR A 57 1.17 -2.86 11.78
C THR A 57 0.77 -1.52 12.38
N VAL A 58 0.30 -0.63 11.50
CA VAL A 58 -0.41 0.60 11.86
C VAL A 58 -1.83 0.50 11.31
N CYS A 59 -2.83 0.52 12.18
CA CYS A 59 -4.24 0.38 11.82
C CYS A 59 -4.93 1.73 11.93
N ILE A 60 -5.27 2.32 10.78
CA ILE A 60 -6.00 3.60 10.69
C ILE A 60 -7.36 3.33 10.05
N SER A 61 -8.43 3.83 10.66
CA SER A 61 -9.77 3.80 10.09
C SER A 61 -10.24 5.22 9.76
N SER A 62 -10.71 5.45 8.55
CA SER A 62 -11.44 6.67 8.18
C SER A 62 -12.93 6.47 8.41
N TYR A 63 -13.55 7.31 9.25
CA TYR A 63 -15.01 7.38 9.34
C TYR A 63 -15.50 8.57 8.51
N ASP A 64 -16.45 8.33 7.62
CA ASP A 64 -17.23 9.39 6.98
C ASP A 64 -18.43 9.68 7.90
N HIS A 65 -18.21 10.52 8.91
CA HIS A 65 -19.32 11.23 9.55
C HIS A 65 -19.35 12.64 8.96
N ASP A 66 -20.39 12.88 8.15
CA ASP A 66 -20.81 14.16 7.57
C ASP A 66 -19.86 15.34 7.84
N HIS A 67 -18.99 15.60 6.85
CA HIS A 67 -18.18 16.81 6.66
C HIS A 67 -16.79 16.88 7.33
N GLN A 68 -16.36 15.89 8.13
CA GLN A 68 -14.97 15.85 8.63
C GLN A 68 -14.44 14.41 8.66
N ARG A 69 -13.43 14.11 7.83
CA ARG A 69 -12.74 12.80 7.82
C ARG A 69 -11.90 12.67 9.11
N ASP A 70 -12.53 12.27 10.21
CA ASP A 70 -11.80 11.93 11.42
C ASP A 70 -11.15 10.55 11.24
N MET A 71 -9.84 10.56 11.00
CA MET A 71 -9.01 9.35 10.99
C MET A 71 -8.73 8.92 12.43
N THR A 72 -9.17 7.72 12.78
CA THR A 72 -8.91 7.12 14.10
C THR A 72 -7.78 6.10 13.98
N VAL A 73 -6.79 6.20 14.88
CA VAL A 73 -5.74 5.19 15.03
C VAL A 73 -6.25 4.11 15.97
N LEU A 74 -6.43 2.89 15.45
CA LEU A 74 -6.92 1.75 16.23
C LEU A 74 -5.78 1.01 16.92
N LYS A 75 -4.61 0.94 16.27
CA LYS A 75 -3.39 0.32 16.79
C LYS A 75 -2.17 0.90 16.10
N ALA A 76 -1.13 1.19 16.86
CA ALA A 76 0.13 1.74 16.37
C ALA A 76 1.28 1.38 17.34
N PRO A 77 2.50 1.07 16.85
CA PRO A 77 3.69 1.00 17.70
C PRO A 77 4.04 2.38 18.29
N GLU A 78 4.57 2.40 19.52
CA GLU A 78 4.94 3.64 20.23
C GLU A 78 6.41 4.03 19.97
N HIS A 79 6.69 4.54 18.76
CA HIS A 79 7.99 5.13 18.40
C HIS A 79 7.86 6.10 17.22
N ASP A 80 8.89 6.91 16.93
CA ASP A 80 8.89 7.92 15.86
C ASP A 80 9.24 7.37 14.46
N GLY A 81 9.50 6.07 14.36
CA GLY A 81 9.74 5.36 13.11
C GLY A 81 11.20 5.33 12.66
N GLU A 82 12.14 5.81 13.47
CA GLU A 82 13.55 5.84 13.10
C GLU A 82 14.11 4.46 12.74
N GLY A 83 14.54 4.29 11.49
CA GLY A 83 15.07 3.03 10.97
C GLY A 83 14.00 2.00 10.60
N PHE A 84 12.73 2.40 10.48
CA PHE A 84 11.65 1.53 9.98
C PHE A 84 11.25 1.89 8.55
N LEU A 85 10.87 0.86 7.79
CA LEU A 85 10.13 0.98 6.54
C LEU A 85 8.64 0.94 6.84
N ILE A 86 7.89 1.94 6.40
CA ILE A 86 6.42 1.90 6.38
C ILE A 86 6.00 1.62 4.94
N ILE A 87 5.05 0.70 4.75
CA ILE A 87 4.56 0.30 3.44
C ILE A 87 3.03 0.28 3.39
N ASP A 88 2.48 0.87 2.33
CA ASP A 88 1.08 0.74 1.93
C ASP A 88 0.98 0.29 0.46
N ASP A 89 -0.20 -0.16 0.03
CA ASP A 89 -0.40 -0.58 -1.36
C ASP A 89 -0.51 0.61 -2.32
N LEU A 90 -1.21 1.67 -1.92
CA LEU A 90 -1.48 2.85 -2.75
C LEU A 90 -1.52 4.12 -1.91
N VAL A 91 -0.88 5.19 -2.42
CA VAL A 91 -1.24 6.55 -2.00
C VAL A 91 -2.19 7.20 -3.01
N ASP A 92 -3.43 7.49 -2.58
CA ASP A 92 -4.47 8.16 -3.40
C ASP A 92 -4.57 9.67 -3.10
N SER A 93 -5.50 10.10 -2.22
CA SER A 93 -5.68 11.50 -1.81
C SER A 93 -4.58 11.99 -0.86
N GLY A 94 -3.80 11.07 -0.30
CA GLY A 94 -2.74 11.35 0.66
C GLY A 94 -3.20 11.56 2.11
N ASP A 95 -4.48 11.37 2.44
CA ASP A 95 -4.98 11.56 3.81
C ASP A 95 -4.27 10.64 4.81
N THR A 96 -4.29 9.33 4.55
CA THR A 96 -3.54 8.33 5.35
C THR A 96 -2.05 8.66 5.37
N ALA A 97 -1.47 9.05 4.24
CA ALA A 97 -0.06 9.38 4.13
C ALA A 97 0.35 10.55 5.04
N ARG A 98 -0.45 11.63 5.07
CA ARG A 98 -0.23 12.75 6.00
C ARG A 98 -0.24 12.26 7.45
N LYS A 99 -1.21 11.41 7.80
CA LYS A 99 -1.29 10.88 9.17
C LYS A 99 -0.09 10.02 9.54
N ILE A 100 0.36 9.17 8.63
CA ILE A 100 1.57 8.36 8.79
C ILE A 100 2.80 9.24 8.99
N ARG A 101 2.95 10.34 8.24
CA ARG A 101 4.07 11.28 8.40
C ARG A 101 4.05 12.02 9.73
N GLU A 102 2.87 12.38 10.23
CA GLU A 102 2.73 12.96 11.57
C GLU A 102 3.18 11.98 12.67
N MET A 103 2.78 10.70 12.54
CA MET A 103 3.05 9.69 13.56
C MET A 103 4.49 9.18 13.52
N TYR A 104 5.07 9.03 12.33
CA TYR A 104 6.38 8.43 12.13
C TYR A 104 7.29 9.33 11.28
N PRO A 105 7.66 10.52 11.79
CA PRO A 105 8.40 11.52 11.02
C PRO A 105 9.80 11.07 10.61
N LYS A 106 10.36 10.02 11.22
CA LYS A 106 11.69 9.49 10.92
C LYS A 106 11.68 8.16 10.15
N ALA A 107 10.51 7.62 9.84
CA ALA A 107 10.40 6.43 9.01
C ALA A 107 10.54 6.77 7.53
N LYS A 108 11.03 5.80 6.75
CA LYS A 108 10.92 5.87 5.29
C LYS A 108 9.56 5.27 4.89
N PHE A 109 8.71 6.08 4.28
CA PHE A 109 7.37 5.69 3.87
C PHE A 109 7.31 5.43 2.37
N VAL A 110 7.03 4.19 2.00
CA VAL A 110 6.99 3.72 0.61
C VAL A 110 5.62 3.14 0.27
N THR A 111 5.28 3.12 -1.02
CA THR A 111 4.03 2.50 -1.51
C THR A 111 4.26 1.71 -2.79
N VAL A 112 3.37 0.79 -3.15
CA VAL A 112 3.47 0.09 -4.45
C VAL A 112 3.06 1.02 -5.58
N CYS A 113 1.91 1.67 -5.44
CA CYS A 113 1.35 2.59 -6.42
C CYS A 113 1.21 4.00 -5.84
N ALA A 114 1.31 5.02 -6.69
CA ALA A 114 1.04 6.40 -6.29
C ALA A 114 0.20 7.14 -7.34
N LYS A 115 -0.74 7.95 -6.86
CA LYS A 115 -1.50 8.91 -7.68
C LYS A 115 -0.96 10.33 -7.51
N PRO A 116 -1.16 11.23 -8.50
CA PRO A 116 -0.63 12.59 -8.47
C PRO A 116 -0.95 13.38 -7.20
N ALA A 117 -2.14 13.24 -6.61
CA ALA A 117 -2.53 14.00 -5.43
C ALA A 117 -1.78 13.59 -4.14
N GLY A 118 -1.21 12.39 -4.10
CA GLY A 118 -0.58 11.83 -2.91
C GLY A 118 0.89 11.48 -3.06
N LYS A 119 1.42 11.43 -4.29
CA LYS A 119 2.80 10.96 -4.56
C LYS A 119 3.90 11.74 -3.84
N ASP A 120 3.71 13.03 -3.56
CA ASP A 120 4.74 13.86 -2.91
C ASP A 120 4.80 13.62 -1.38
N LEU A 121 3.89 12.80 -0.84
CA LEU A 121 3.84 12.44 0.59
C LEU A 121 4.58 11.14 0.90
N VAL A 122 4.97 10.37 -0.12
CA VAL A 122 5.74 9.12 0.01
C VAL A 122 7.18 9.37 -0.42
N ASP A 123 8.13 8.67 0.22
CA ASP A 123 9.54 8.76 -0.15
C ASP A 123 9.83 8.01 -1.45
N GLU A 124 9.07 6.94 -1.71
CA GLU A 124 9.28 6.09 -2.87
C GLU A 124 8.05 5.28 -3.27
N TYR A 125 7.91 5.01 -4.57
CA TYR A 125 6.89 4.12 -5.13
C TYR A 125 7.38 3.48 -6.44
N VAL A 126 6.61 2.53 -6.97
CA VAL A 126 6.96 1.79 -8.19
C VAL A 126 6.11 2.20 -9.40
N VAL A 127 4.79 2.31 -9.23
CA VAL A 127 3.87 2.51 -10.36
C VAL A 127 3.10 3.82 -10.24
N ASP A 128 3.26 4.70 -11.24
CA ASP A 128 2.40 5.87 -11.44
C ASP A 128 1.01 5.45 -11.91
N ILE A 129 -0.02 5.94 -11.21
CA ILE A 129 -1.42 5.70 -11.56
C ILE A 129 -2.12 7.03 -11.78
N PRO A 130 -2.86 7.24 -12.89
CA PRO A 130 -3.64 8.46 -13.08
C PRO A 130 -4.70 8.64 -11.98
N GLN A 131 -4.97 9.90 -11.61
CA GLN A 131 -5.87 10.22 -10.48
C GLN A 131 -7.28 9.64 -10.65
N ASP A 132 -7.79 9.62 -11.89
CA ASP A 132 -9.13 9.14 -12.28
C ASP A 132 -9.20 7.61 -12.50
N THR A 133 -8.10 6.90 -12.26
CA THR A 133 -8.02 5.45 -12.43
C THR A 133 -8.42 4.74 -11.14
N TRP A 134 -9.29 3.73 -11.29
CA TRP A 134 -9.66 2.82 -10.21
C TRP A 134 -8.78 1.58 -10.29
N ILE A 135 -8.10 1.25 -9.19
CA ILE A 135 -7.25 0.06 -9.09
C ILE A 135 -8.07 -1.08 -8.48
N GLU A 136 -8.09 -2.24 -9.13
CA GLU A 136 -8.59 -3.49 -8.56
C GLU A 136 -7.37 -4.27 -8.04
N GLN A 137 -7.25 -4.39 -6.72
CA GLN A 137 -6.14 -5.10 -6.08
C GLN A 137 -6.37 -6.62 -6.10
N PRO A 138 -5.32 -7.45 -6.02
CA PRO A 138 -5.48 -8.89 -6.20
C PRO A 138 -6.28 -9.58 -5.09
N TRP A 139 -6.36 -9.00 -3.89
CA TRP A 139 -7.18 -9.51 -2.78
C TRP A 139 -8.67 -9.17 -2.90
N ASP A 140 -9.05 -8.25 -3.80
CA ASP A 140 -10.46 -7.91 -4.07
C ASP A 140 -11.05 -8.78 -5.20
N MET A 141 -10.24 -9.65 -5.80
CA MET A 141 -10.60 -10.45 -6.97
C MET A 141 -10.41 -11.95 -6.72
N VAL A 142 -11.16 -12.76 -7.47
CA VAL A 142 -11.01 -14.22 -7.50
C VAL A 142 -11.22 -14.73 -8.93
N LEU A 143 -10.60 -15.87 -9.24
CA LEU A 143 -10.91 -16.59 -10.47
C LEU A 143 -12.38 -16.99 -10.48
N SER A 144 -13.08 -16.65 -11.56
CA SER A 144 -14.49 -16.99 -11.76
C SER A 144 -14.68 -17.59 -13.14
N TYR A 145 -15.66 -18.48 -13.26
CA TYR A 145 -16.07 -19.00 -14.56
C TYR A 145 -16.65 -17.87 -15.40
N VAL A 146 -16.20 -17.76 -16.66
CA VAL A 146 -16.75 -16.83 -17.63
C VAL A 146 -17.51 -17.63 -18.68
N GLU A 147 -18.80 -17.34 -18.82
CA GLU A 147 -19.64 -18.00 -19.80
C GLU A 147 -19.19 -17.66 -21.24
N PRO A 148 -19.14 -18.65 -22.15
CA PRO A 148 -18.88 -18.41 -23.57
C PRO A 148 -19.87 -17.40 -24.15
N VAL A 149 -19.34 -16.46 -24.93
CA VAL A 149 -20.11 -15.34 -25.53
C VAL A 149 -21.34 -15.82 -26.31
N ASN A 150 -21.27 -16.98 -26.95
CA ASN A 150 -22.35 -17.54 -27.78
C ASN A 150 -23.55 -18.09 -26.98
N ARG A 151 -23.48 -18.20 -25.64
CA ARG A 151 -24.60 -18.65 -24.82
C ARG A 151 -25.54 -17.53 -24.37
N LYS A 152 -25.09 -16.27 -24.40
CA LYS A 152 -25.90 -15.08 -24.04
C LYS A 152 -26.95 -14.68 -25.09
N GLN A 153 -26.95 -15.32 -26.27
CA GLN A 153 -27.79 -14.94 -27.42
C GLN A 153 -28.92 -15.96 -27.71
N LYS A 154 -29.32 -16.77 -26.74
CA LYS A 154 -30.49 -17.67 -26.87
C LYS A 154 -31.63 -17.23 -25.99
#